data_AF-A0A4R5DRC9-F1
#
_entry.id   AF-A0A4R5DRC9-F1
#
_cell.length_a   1.000
_cell.length_b   1.000
_cell.length_c   1.000
_cell.angle_alpha   90.00
_cell.angle_beta   90.00
_cell.angle_gamma   90.00
#
_symmetry.space_group_name_H-M   'P 1'
#
loop_
_entity.id
_entity.type
_entity.pdbx_description
1 polymer ?
#
loop_
_entity_poly.entity_id
_entity_poly.type
_entity_poly.pdbx_seq_one_letter_code
_entity_poly.pdbx_strand_id
1 'polypeptide(L)' 'MKIKIITGKDLPEANSILKFRIKNTTNWRIGYTDDKGADFIEEVRGITYRYSWNQIDEYFLTTVPQE' A
#
# COMPACT_ATOMS: atom_id res chain seq x y z
N MET A 1 10.06 -7.77 -0.31
CA MET A 1 10.80 -7.08 0.78
C MET A 1 9.80 -6.38 1.69
N LYS A 2 10.02 -6.38 3.02
CA LYS A 2 9.17 -5.67 3.99
C LYS A 2 9.71 -4.25 4.20
N ILE A 3 8.85 -3.23 4.13
CA ILE A 3 9.25 -1.83 4.28
C ILE A 3 8.37 -1.16 5.35
N LYS A 4 9.02 -0.51 6.32
CA LYS A 4 8.36 0.33 7.32
C LYS A 4 8.40 1.77 6.84
N ILE A 5 7.25 2.44 6.83
CA ILE A 5 7.16 3.81 6.31
C ILE A 5 7.55 4.78 7.42
N ILE A 6 8.70 5.45 7.26
CA ILE A 6 9.18 6.47 8.19
C ILE A 6 9.14 7.84 7.50
N THR A 7 9.45 7.86 6.20
CA THR A 7 9.49 9.05 5.35
C THR A 7 8.82 8.78 4.01
N GLY A 8 8.51 9.84 3.25
CA GLY A 8 7.94 9.71 1.91
C GLY A 8 8.87 9.00 0.90
N LYS A 9 10.17 8.86 1.19
CA LYS A 9 11.11 8.09 0.35
C LYS A 9 10.92 6.58 0.49
N ASP A 10 10.28 6.15 1.56
CA ASP A 10 9.94 4.75 1.80
C ASP A 10 8.64 4.36 1.09
N LEU A 11 8.05 5.25 0.29
CA LEU A 11 6.83 4.95 -0.45
C LEU A 11 7.15 4.09 -1.68
N PRO A 12 6.26 3.13 -1.99
CA PRO A 12 6.36 2.37 -3.23
C PRO A 12 6.14 3.28 -4.46
N GLU A 13 6.58 2.80 -5.62
CA GLU A 13 6.31 3.48 -6.90
C GLU A 13 4.81 3.47 -7.23
N ALA A 14 4.37 4.45 -8.02
CA ALA A 14 2.99 4.55 -8.47
C ALA A 14 2.48 3.25 -9.11
N ASN A 15 1.20 2.94 -8.91
CA ASN A 15 0.55 1.72 -9.43
C ASN A 15 1.21 0.38 -9.01
N SER A 16 2.06 0.39 -7.97
CA SER A 16 2.62 -0.84 -7.41
C SER A 16 1.56 -1.66 -6.70
N ILE A 17 1.47 -2.95 -7.03
CA ILE A 17 0.65 -3.91 -6.28
C ILE A 17 1.42 -4.28 -5.01
N LEU A 18 0.73 -4.25 -3.88
CA LEU A 18 1.35 -4.45 -2.58
C LEU A 18 0.38 -5.03 -1.57
N LYS A 19 0.96 -5.49 -0.46
CA LYS A 19 0.23 -5.87 0.75
C LYS A 19 0.62 -4.90 1.86
N PHE A 20 -0.35 -4.23 2.49
CA PHE A 20 -0.09 -3.20 3.48
C PHE A 20 -0.84 -3.42 4.80
N ARG A 21 -0.35 -2.78 5.86
CA ARG A 21 -0.96 -2.78 7.20
C ARG A 21 -1.20 -1.36 7.65
N ILE A 22 -2.41 -1.11 8.15
CA ILE A 22 -2.79 0.19 8.73
C ILE A 22 -2.29 0.25 10.17
N LYS A 23 -1.84 1.42 10.63
CA LYS A 23 -1.47 1.68 12.03
C LYS A 23 -2.58 1.23 12.97
N ASN A 24 -2.18 0.65 14.10
CA ASN A 24 -3.08 0.10 15.13
C ASN A 24 -3.98 -1.06 14.65
N THR A 25 -3.67 -1.68 13.51
CA THR A 25 -4.34 -2.90 13.05
C THR A 25 -3.34 -4.05 12.95
N THR A 26 -3.82 -5.28 13.14
CA THR A 26 -3.03 -6.50 12.95
C THR A 26 -3.21 -7.10 11.55
N ASN A 27 -4.29 -6.72 10.86
CA ASN A 27 -4.68 -7.30 9.59
C ASN A 27 -3.89 -6.70 8.43
N TRP A 28 -3.43 -7.58 7.55
CA TRP A 28 -2.85 -7.18 6.28
C TRP A 28 -3.91 -7.11 5.20
N ARG A 29 -3.83 -6.07 4.38
CA ARG A 29 -4.71 -5.78 3.26
C ARG A 29 -3.94 -5.88 1.96
N ILE A 30 -4.61 -6.31 0.90
CA ILE A 30 -4.02 -6.35 -0.44
C ILE A 30 -4.57 -5.16 -1.21
N GLY A 31 -3.70 -4.49 -1.94
CA GLY A 31 -4.08 -3.31 -2.68
C GLY A 31 -3.00 -2.86 -3.64
N TYR A 32 -3.12 -1.60 -4.05
CA TYR A 32 -2.16 -0.96 -4.94
C TYR A 32 -1.99 0.50 -4.53
N THR A 33 -0.94 1.15 -5.02
CA THR A 33 -0.81 2.61 -4.87
C THR A 33 -1.47 3.37 -5.99
N ASP A 34 -1.91 4.58 -5.68
CA ASP A 34 -2.41 5.51 -6.70
C ASP A 34 -1.35 5.87 -7.76
N ASP A 35 -1.78 6.59 -8.80
CA ASP A 35 -0.92 7.03 -9.92
C ASP A 35 0.24 7.94 -9.49
N LYS A 36 0.24 8.42 -8.25
CA LYS A 36 1.30 9.25 -7.67
C LYS A 36 2.18 8.51 -6.67
N GLY A 37 1.85 7.27 -6.30
CA GLY A 37 2.58 6.51 -5.28
C GLY A 37 2.41 7.06 -3.85
N ALA A 38 1.40 7.91 -3.62
CA ALA A 38 1.21 8.67 -2.37
C ALA A 38 0.18 8.03 -1.44
N ASP A 39 -0.85 7.41 -2.01
CA ASP A 39 -1.96 6.78 -1.28
C ASP A 39 -2.05 5.28 -1.58
N PHE A 40 -2.53 4.53 -0.59
CA PHE A 40 -2.75 3.09 -0.64
C PHE A 40 -4.24 2.83 -0.88
N ILE A 41 -4.55 2.05 -1.90
CA ILE A 41 -5.91 1.76 -2.35
C ILE A 41 -6.21 0.28 -2.11
N GLU A 42 -7.36 0.01 -1.49
CA GLU A 42 -7.91 -1.33 -1.32
C GLU A 42 -9.30 -1.39 -1.95
N GLU A 43 -9.57 -2.43 -2.73
CA GLU A 43 -10.89 -2.64 -3.35
C GLU A 43 -11.54 -3.89 -2.76
N VAL A 44 -12.65 -3.70 -2.05
CA VAL A 44 -13.38 -4.81 -1.42
C VAL A 44 -14.83 -4.77 -1.90
N ARG A 45 -15.24 -5.80 -2.64
CA ARG A 45 -16.64 -5.99 -3.09
C ARG A 45 -17.20 -4.76 -3.83
N GLY A 46 -16.37 -4.09 -4.65
CA GLY A 46 -16.75 -2.90 -5.40
C GLY A 46 -16.73 -1.59 -4.61
N ILE A 47 -16.24 -1.60 -3.37
CA ILE A 47 -15.99 -0.40 -2.57
C ILE A 47 -14.49 -0.13 -2.56
N THR A 48 -14.11 1.08 -2.98
CA THR A 48 -12.73 1.56 -2.97
C THR A 48 -12.44 2.30 -1.67
N TYR A 49 -11.49 1.80 -0.90
CA TYR A 49 -10.94 2.46 0.29
C TYR A 49 -9.60 3.08 -0.06
N ARG A 50 -9.38 4.32 0.38
CA ARG A 50 -8.12 5.05 0.20
C ARG A 50 -7.52 5.39 1.55
N TYR A 51 -6.23 5.11 1.70
CA TYR A 51 -5.47 5.32 2.92
C TYR A 51 -4.24 6.14 2.61
N SER A 52 -4.06 7.26 3.29
CA SER A 52 -2.84 8.05 3.14
C SER A 52 -1.67 7.37 3.81
N TRP A 53 -0.45 7.60 3.31
CA TRP A 53 0.75 6.96 3.81
C TRP A 53 0.97 7.12 5.32
N ASN A 54 0.52 8.23 5.91
CA ASN A 54 0.62 8.48 7.35
C ASN A 54 -0.28 7.55 8.19
N GLN A 55 -1.24 6.86 7.58
CA GLN A 55 -2.08 5.84 8.20
C GLN A 55 -1.48 4.44 8.04
N ILE A 56 -0.51 4.26 7.15
CA ILE A 56 0.13 2.97 6.89
C ILE A 56 1.33 2.80 7.82
N ASP A 57 1.48 1.59 8.35
CA ASP A 57 2.58 1.22 9.23
C ASP A 57 3.67 0.50 8.44
N GLU A 58 3.28 -0.52 7.67
CA GLU A 58 4.20 -1.38 6.93
C GLU A 58 3.56 -1.86 5.62
N TYR A 59 4.39 -2.13 4.62
CA TYR A 59 3.96 -2.77 3.39
C TYR A 59 4.99 -3.76 2.84
N PHE A 60 4.54 -4.57 1.89
CA PHE A 60 5.35 -5.45 1.07
C PHE A 60 4.98 -5.22 -0.39
N LEU A 61 5.98 -4.96 -1.23
CA LEU A 61 5.77 -5.05 -2.68
C LEU A 61 5.46 -6.50 -3.05
N THR A 62 4.34 -6.70 -3.71
CA THR A 62 4.05 -7.98 -4.36
C THR A 62 4.57 -7.84 -5.78
N THR A 63 5.62 -8.58 -6.11
CA THR A 63 6.09 -8.71 -7.49
C THR A 63 5.03 -9.45 -8.28
N VAL A 64 4.11 -8.73 -8.89
CA VAL A 64 3.43 -9.26 -10.08
C VAL A 64 4.38 -8.92 -11.22
N PRO A 65 4.95 -9.91 -11.93
CA PRO A 65 5.70 -9.62 -13.15
C PRO A 65 4.76 -8.85 -14.06
N GLN A 66 5.14 -7.62 -14.44
CA GLN A 66 4.55 -7.00 -15.63
C GLN A 66 5.00 -7.86 -16.81
N GLU A 67 4.07 -8.66 -17.36
CA GLU A 67 4.19 -9.19 -18.73
C GLU A 67 4.00 -8.08 -19.76
#